data_AF-A0A7C1Q635-F1
#
_entry.id   AF-A0A7C1Q635-F1
#
_cell.length_a   1.000
_cell.length_b   1.000
_cell.length_c   1.000
_cell.angle_alpha   90.00
_cell.angle_beta   90.00
_cell.angle_gamma   90.00
#
_symmetry.space_group_name_H-M   'P 1'
#
loop_
_entity.id
_entity.type
_entity.pdbx_description
1 polymer ?
#
loop_
_entity_poly.entity_id
_entity_poly.type
_entity_poly.pdbx_seq_one_letter_code
_entity_poly.pdbx_strand_id
1 'polypeptide(L)'
;EWLLPVILVLATILWVNQSVTFIPNWIDWNYEGFEGKAVWPAFNGVNQYLAGGPGDPRVVYEHSQLHNSAGSSRAFESLPLFSGRDTLEGLYMQSTVSSPFIFYIQSEISQVTSCPFPQWPCTRFNPSDAARHLEIFNVGEVIARTDATKVALINHPGYEFEKEIGPYTVFRLTGNKGSYVEVPKYEPVLFETSRWKESAYLWFINLSLLDVPLVFTDDASDPGPFKLVKTDGKLTDIPRVPIERDCTVSESVKDDEITFTTNCVGVPHIVKVSYFPNWKVEGADKIYLVSPSFMLVIPSQEQVRIYYGKTFIDTLGQILTLLGIMLLLFGRRIGPGLDEPLYTKIFEEVLGKIETHKKWIFIAAIVILLGLVLSHSASQKEARLLDDRFGMELALATERYTVCDVRVKNPDLKEECFHDVAVATGDYNLCDVKIKTRELRDDCFKEIAVATGDLNLCQVKIESNTVKAECVEAIENRR
;
A
#
# COMPACT_ATOMS: atom_id res chain seq x y z
N GLU A 1 -49.07 31.70 -19.19
CA GLU A 1 -48.62 30.76 -18.12
C GLU A 1 -47.14 30.36 -18.25
N TRP A 2 -46.58 30.25 -19.46
CA TRP A 2 -45.18 29.83 -19.64
C TRP A 2 -44.11 30.95 -19.62
N LEU A 3 -44.49 32.22 -19.67
CA LEU A 3 -43.55 33.34 -19.79
C LEU A 3 -42.62 33.46 -18.57
N LEU A 4 -43.15 33.34 -17.35
CA LEU A 4 -42.37 33.44 -16.12
C LEU A 4 -41.36 32.27 -15.96
N PRO A 5 -41.74 30.99 -16.17
CA PRO A 5 -40.78 29.89 -16.25
C PRO A 5 -39.66 30.12 -17.28
N VAL A 6 -39.99 30.63 -18.47
CA VAL A 6 -38.99 30.91 -19.52
C VAL A 6 -38.03 32.02 -19.08
N ILE A 7 -38.54 33.12 -18.51
CA ILE A 7 -37.71 34.22 -17.98
C ILE A 7 -36.79 33.71 -16.87
N LEU A 8 -37.30 32.88 -15.96
CA LEU A 8 -36.50 32.30 -14.87
C LEU A 8 -35.40 31.37 -15.39
N VAL A 9 -35.70 30.53 -16.39
CA VAL A 9 -34.70 29.67 -17.03
C VAL A 9 -33.61 30.52 -17.69
N LEU A 10 -33.98 31.54 -18.46
CA LEU A 10 -33.00 32.44 -19.10
C LEU A 10 -32.16 33.21 -18.09
N ALA A 11 -32.77 33.76 -17.04
CA ALA A 11 -32.07 34.45 -15.97
C ALA A 11 -31.10 33.50 -15.23
N THR A 12 -31.51 32.26 -14.99
CA THR A 12 -30.66 31.22 -14.38
C THR A 12 -29.48 30.88 -15.28
N ILE A 13 -29.70 30.66 -16.58
CA ILE A 13 -28.63 30.36 -17.54
C ILE A 13 -27.63 31.52 -17.60
N LEU A 14 -28.10 32.76 -17.70
CA LEU A 14 -27.23 33.94 -17.75
C LEU A 14 -26.43 34.12 -16.45
N TRP A 15 -27.08 33.95 -15.29
CA TRP A 15 -26.42 34.03 -13.99
C TRP A 15 -25.38 32.93 -13.80
N VAL A 16 -25.72 31.68 -14.15
CA VAL A 16 -24.78 30.55 -14.14
C VAL A 16 -23.61 30.85 -15.07
N ASN A 17 -23.86 31.26 -16.31
CA ASN A 17 -22.80 31.54 -17.28
C ASN A 17 -21.86 32.67 -16.82
N GLN A 18 -22.37 33.69 -16.13
CA GLN A 18 -21.52 34.75 -15.53
C GLN A 18 -20.78 34.28 -14.27
N SER A 19 -21.32 33.28 -13.55
CA SER A 19 -20.72 32.75 -12.33
C SER A 19 -19.74 31.61 -12.58
N VAL A 20 -19.73 31.04 -13.79
CA VAL A 20 -18.80 30.01 -14.23
C VAL A 20 -17.41 30.64 -14.43
N THR A 21 -16.43 30.17 -13.66
CA THR A 21 -15.06 30.70 -13.67
C THR A 21 -14.11 29.78 -14.44
N PHE A 22 -13.63 28.70 -13.81
CA PHE A 22 -12.57 27.85 -14.35
C PHE A 22 -13.08 26.65 -15.17
N ILE A 23 -14.38 26.36 -15.14
CA ILE A 23 -14.96 25.16 -15.77
C ILE A 23 -14.68 25.08 -17.28
N PRO A 24 -14.81 26.14 -18.09
CA PRO A 24 -14.53 26.07 -19.53
C PRO A 24 -13.08 25.69 -19.79
N ASN A 25 -12.13 26.35 -19.10
CA ASN A 25 -10.71 26.02 -19.20
C ASN A 25 -10.42 24.60 -18.70
N TRP A 26 -11.10 24.13 -17.65
CA TRP A 26 -10.97 22.76 -17.16
C TRP A 26 -11.49 21.75 -18.18
N ILE A 27 -12.62 22.03 -18.85
CA ILE A 27 -13.15 21.19 -19.93
C ILE A 27 -12.14 21.16 -21.08
N ASP A 28 -11.72 22.31 -21.60
CA ASP A 28 -10.76 22.37 -22.70
C ASP A 28 -9.47 21.60 -22.35
N TRP A 29 -8.94 21.81 -21.14
CA TRP A 29 -7.77 21.11 -20.66
C TRP A 29 -7.94 19.59 -20.57
N ASN A 30 -9.07 19.08 -20.08
CA ASN A 30 -9.23 17.64 -19.90
C ASN A 30 -9.68 16.93 -21.19
N TYR A 31 -10.30 17.65 -22.12
CA TYR A 31 -10.84 17.09 -23.37
C TYR A 31 -9.97 17.33 -24.61
N GLU A 32 -8.92 18.17 -24.56
CA GLU A 32 -7.97 18.35 -25.68
C GLU A 32 -7.04 17.13 -25.91
N GLY A 33 -7.04 16.16 -24.98
CA GLY A 33 -6.21 14.96 -25.05
C GLY A 33 -4.76 15.18 -24.61
N PHE A 34 -3.98 14.10 -24.56
CA PHE A 34 -2.55 14.18 -24.25
C PHE A 34 -1.79 14.81 -25.42
N GLU A 35 -2.18 14.48 -26.65
CA GLU A 35 -1.58 14.89 -27.91
C GLU A 35 -1.71 16.40 -28.18
N GLY A 36 -2.75 17.04 -27.61
CA GLY A 36 -2.93 18.48 -27.68
C GLY A 36 -1.98 19.27 -26.77
N LYS A 37 -1.31 18.61 -25.82
CA LYS A 37 -0.45 19.27 -24.84
C LYS A 37 0.88 19.67 -25.44
N ALA A 38 1.40 20.83 -25.07
CA ALA A 38 2.72 21.30 -25.49
C ALA A 38 3.87 20.33 -25.09
N VAL A 39 3.72 19.60 -23.98
CA VAL A 39 4.73 18.64 -23.49
C VAL A 39 4.59 17.26 -24.14
N TRP A 40 3.56 17.03 -24.97
CA TRP A 40 3.32 15.75 -25.64
C TRP A 40 4.56 15.16 -26.34
N PRO A 41 5.34 15.90 -27.14
CA PRO A 41 6.49 15.32 -27.82
C PRO A 41 7.53 14.73 -26.84
N ALA A 42 7.71 15.37 -25.68
CA ALA A 42 8.61 14.88 -24.65
C ALA A 42 8.02 13.69 -23.88
N PHE A 43 6.74 13.77 -23.48
CA PHE A 43 6.06 12.67 -22.80
C PHE A 43 6.03 11.41 -23.67
N ASN A 44 5.60 11.53 -24.92
CA ASN A 44 5.61 10.43 -25.88
C ASN A 44 7.04 9.94 -26.17
N GLY A 45 8.03 10.86 -26.27
CA GLY A 45 9.43 10.48 -26.44
C GLY A 45 10.00 9.64 -25.30
N VAL A 46 9.61 9.92 -24.05
CA VAL A 46 9.94 9.09 -22.87
C VAL A 46 9.29 7.72 -22.98
N ASN A 47 7.99 7.65 -23.28
CA ASN A 47 7.28 6.37 -23.43
C ASN A 47 7.84 5.50 -24.57
N GLN A 48 8.21 6.10 -25.70
CA GLN A 48 8.86 5.41 -26.82
C GLN A 48 10.26 4.90 -26.46
N TYR A 49 11.02 5.69 -25.68
CA TYR A 49 12.33 5.26 -25.20
C TYR A 49 12.23 4.08 -24.24
N LEU A 50 11.20 4.10 -23.38
CA LEU A 50 10.90 3.05 -22.41
C LEU A 50 9.98 1.96 -23.00
N ALA A 51 9.86 1.81 -24.31
CA ALA A 51 8.97 0.81 -24.89
C ALA A 51 9.36 -0.61 -24.43
N GLY A 52 8.38 -1.43 -24.05
CA GLY A 52 8.58 -2.79 -23.55
C GLY A 52 7.26 -3.49 -23.24
N GLY A 53 7.27 -4.41 -22.30
CA GLY A 53 6.11 -5.18 -21.85
C GLY A 53 6.08 -5.47 -20.35
N PRO A 54 5.06 -6.19 -19.86
CA PRO A 54 4.91 -6.56 -18.44
C PRO A 54 6.06 -7.39 -17.86
N GLY A 55 6.82 -8.08 -18.72
CA GLY A 55 7.99 -8.86 -18.30
C GLY A 55 9.29 -8.07 -18.22
N ASP A 56 9.31 -6.84 -18.70
CA ASP A 56 10.44 -5.94 -18.48
C ASP A 56 10.40 -5.40 -17.04
N PRO A 57 11.55 -4.95 -16.50
CA PRO A 57 11.57 -4.27 -15.21
C PRO A 57 10.57 -3.12 -15.17
N ARG A 58 10.03 -2.82 -13.99
CA ARG A 58 9.10 -1.70 -13.83
C ARG A 58 9.81 -0.37 -13.99
N VAL A 59 9.04 0.67 -14.31
CA VAL A 59 9.51 2.05 -14.33
C VAL A 59 8.81 2.83 -13.22
N VAL A 60 9.57 3.55 -12.40
CA VAL A 60 9.00 4.51 -11.44
C VAL A 60 9.18 5.93 -11.97
N TYR A 61 8.33 6.85 -11.56
CA TYR A 61 8.46 8.27 -11.89
C TYR A 61 8.35 9.11 -10.63
N GLU A 62 9.08 10.23 -10.60
CA GLU A 62 8.98 11.23 -9.53
C GLU A 62 7.56 11.80 -9.45
N HIS A 63 6.92 11.80 -8.28
CA HIS A 63 5.70 12.56 -8.05
C HIS A 63 5.98 14.07 -8.12
N SER A 64 5.31 14.77 -9.03
CA SER A 64 5.44 16.22 -9.20
C SER A 64 4.22 16.83 -9.89
N GLN A 65 3.78 18.00 -9.42
CA GLN A 65 2.74 18.77 -10.12
C GLN A 65 3.20 19.29 -11.48
N LEU A 66 4.52 19.33 -11.74
CA LEU A 66 5.06 19.72 -13.06
C LEU A 66 4.64 18.76 -14.17
N HIS A 67 4.32 17.50 -13.84
CA HIS A 67 3.74 16.54 -14.78
C HIS A 67 2.39 16.99 -15.32
N ASN A 68 1.66 17.87 -14.62
CA ASN A 68 0.39 18.40 -15.09
C ASN A 68 0.51 19.01 -16.48
N SER A 69 1.67 19.57 -16.85
CA SER A 69 1.93 20.06 -18.21
C SER A 69 1.76 19.03 -19.34
N ALA A 70 1.77 17.72 -19.02
CA ALA A 70 1.44 16.62 -19.93
C ALA A 70 -0.06 16.21 -19.89
N GLY A 71 -0.91 16.97 -19.20
CA GLY A 71 -2.36 16.77 -19.06
C GLY A 71 -2.81 16.44 -17.64
N SER A 72 -1.97 15.76 -16.86
CA SER A 72 -2.25 15.40 -15.46
C SER A 72 -0.94 15.22 -14.69
N SER A 73 -0.92 15.55 -13.40
CA SER A 73 0.24 15.27 -12.54
C SER A 73 0.56 13.76 -12.42
N ARG A 74 -0.38 12.93 -12.85
CA ARG A 74 -0.35 11.46 -12.80
C ARG A 74 -0.13 10.82 -14.17
N ALA A 75 0.38 11.59 -15.14
CA ALA A 75 0.51 11.16 -16.52
C ALA A 75 1.24 9.80 -16.66
N PHE A 76 2.31 9.57 -15.90
CA PHE A 76 3.08 8.32 -15.97
C PHE A 76 2.45 7.11 -15.26
N GLU A 77 1.30 7.25 -14.60
CA GLU A 77 0.50 6.06 -14.20
C GLU A 77 -0.02 5.30 -15.44
N SER A 78 -0.03 5.95 -16.60
CA SER A 78 -0.42 5.35 -17.88
C SER A 78 0.76 4.77 -18.68
N LEU A 79 1.93 4.58 -18.05
CA LEU A 79 3.07 3.88 -18.66
C LEU A 79 2.68 2.53 -19.29
N PRO A 80 1.83 1.67 -18.67
CA PRO A 80 1.40 0.42 -19.30
C PRO A 80 0.67 0.63 -20.64
N LEU A 81 -0.05 1.75 -20.78
CA LEU A 81 -0.77 2.08 -22.02
C LEU A 81 0.18 2.63 -23.10
N PHE A 82 1.07 3.57 -22.75
CA PHE A 82 1.87 4.30 -23.74
C PHE A 82 3.22 3.64 -24.05
N SER A 83 3.83 2.95 -23.08
CA SER A 83 5.12 2.27 -23.24
C SER A 83 5.00 0.74 -23.26
N GLY A 84 3.91 0.19 -22.73
CA GLY A 84 3.74 -1.25 -22.52
C GLY A 84 4.39 -1.78 -21.24
N ARG A 85 5.23 -0.98 -20.56
CA ARG A 85 5.90 -1.38 -19.31
C ARG A 85 5.09 -1.00 -18.08
N ASP A 86 5.23 -1.83 -17.06
CA ASP A 86 4.60 -1.63 -15.76
C ASP A 86 5.20 -0.46 -14.99
N THR A 87 4.37 0.19 -14.18
CA THR A 87 4.73 1.21 -13.19
C THR A 87 4.31 0.76 -11.79
N LEU A 88 4.69 1.53 -10.77
CA LEU A 88 4.31 1.24 -9.39
C LEU A 88 2.97 1.87 -9.00
N GLU A 89 2.78 3.17 -9.27
CA GLU A 89 1.60 3.92 -8.83
C GLU A 89 0.45 3.81 -9.84
N GLY A 90 -0.80 3.77 -9.34
CA GLY A 90 -2.00 3.75 -10.19
C GLY A 90 -3.22 4.38 -9.52
N LEU A 91 -4.22 4.73 -10.35
CA LEU A 91 -5.44 5.46 -9.97
C LEU A 91 -6.21 4.85 -8.81
N TYR A 92 -6.43 3.54 -8.87
CA TYR A 92 -7.16 2.80 -7.85
C TYR A 92 -6.23 2.36 -6.73
N MET A 93 -5.74 3.32 -5.95
CA MET A 93 -4.73 3.10 -4.90
C MET A 93 -5.12 2.04 -3.87
N GLN A 94 -6.41 1.70 -3.71
CA GLN A 94 -6.90 0.70 -2.75
C GLN A 94 -7.14 -0.69 -3.38
N SER A 95 -6.84 -0.88 -4.66
CA SER A 95 -7.09 -2.15 -5.35
C SER A 95 -6.05 -3.24 -5.04
N THR A 96 -4.90 -2.86 -4.49
CA THR A 96 -3.81 -3.79 -4.18
C THR A 96 -3.33 -3.65 -2.74
N VAL A 97 -2.91 -4.77 -2.17
CA VAL A 97 -2.25 -4.81 -0.86
C VAL A 97 -0.84 -4.22 -0.90
N SER A 98 -0.28 -4.01 -2.09
CA SER A 98 1.07 -3.45 -2.26
C SER A 98 1.14 -1.91 -2.10
N SER A 99 0.00 -1.22 -2.10
CA SER A 99 -0.04 0.24 -2.17
C SER A 99 0.72 0.95 -1.05
N PRO A 100 0.62 0.56 0.24
CA PRO A 100 1.37 1.23 1.32
C PRO A 100 2.88 1.29 1.06
N PHE A 101 3.45 0.23 0.50
CA PHE A 101 4.88 0.15 0.18
C PHE A 101 5.22 1.02 -1.03
N ILE A 102 4.36 1.03 -2.06
CA ILE A 102 4.52 1.88 -3.25
C ILE A 102 4.53 3.36 -2.88
N PHE A 103 3.64 3.81 -1.99
CA PHE A 103 3.61 5.21 -1.56
C PHE A 103 4.76 5.57 -0.62
N TYR A 104 5.28 4.59 0.14
CA TYR A 104 6.54 4.77 0.86
C TYR A 104 7.70 5.00 -0.11
N ILE A 105 7.85 4.16 -1.15
CA ILE A 105 8.86 4.36 -2.22
C ILE A 105 8.70 5.73 -2.88
N GLN A 106 7.48 6.11 -3.26
CA GLN A 106 7.19 7.40 -3.89
C GLN A 106 7.69 8.57 -3.05
N SER A 107 7.63 8.46 -1.72
CA SER A 107 8.12 9.50 -0.80
C SER A 107 9.65 9.59 -0.70
N GLU A 108 10.35 8.50 -0.99
CA GLU A 108 11.82 8.46 -1.02
C GLU A 108 12.39 9.04 -2.32
N ILE A 109 11.66 8.87 -3.43
CA ILE A 109 12.11 9.30 -4.76
C ILE A 109 11.58 10.69 -5.16
N SER A 110 10.64 11.26 -4.40
CA SER A 110 9.98 12.53 -4.75
C SER A 110 10.19 13.62 -3.71
N GLN A 111 10.51 14.84 -4.18
CA GLN A 111 10.55 16.04 -3.33
C GLN A 111 9.18 16.39 -2.75
N VAL A 112 8.14 16.25 -3.57
CA VAL A 112 6.75 16.40 -3.15
C VAL A 112 6.19 15.00 -2.90
N THR A 113 5.86 14.71 -1.65
CA THR A 113 5.41 13.38 -1.27
C THR A 113 3.96 13.12 -1.69
N SER A 114 3.73 12.03 -2.42
CA SER A 114 2.38 11.44 -2.57
C SER A 114 2.11 10.53 -1.37
N CYS A 115 1.28 10.97 -0.42
CA CYS A 115 0.93 10.18 0.77
C CYS A 115 -0.59 10.10 1.02
N PRO A 116 -1.31 9.28 0.24
CA PRO A 116 -2.77 9.21 0.30
C PRO A 116 -3.31 8.40 1.49
N PHE A 117 -2.45 7.71 2.25
CA PHE A 117 -2.85 6.82 3.34
C PHE A 117 -2.38 7.34 4.70
N PRO A 118 -3.21 8.10 5.44
CA PRO A 118 -2.84 8.62 6.76
C PRO A 118 -2.42 7.55 7.78
N GLN A 119 -2.89 6.32 7.60
CA GLN A 119 -2.54 5.20 8.45
C GLN A 119 -1.15 4.61 8.14
N TRP A 120 -0.58 4.87 6.96
CA TRP A 120 0.73 4.35 6.54
C TRP A 120 1.66 5.55 6.31
N PRO A 121 2.54 5.90 7.26
CA PRO A 121 3.33 7.11 7.21
C PRO A 121 4.40 7.03 6.11
N CYS A 122 4.30 7.88 5.10
CA CYS A 122 5.36 8.03 4.12
C CYS A 122 6.63 8.63 4.74
N THR A 123 7.79 8.46 4.10
CA THR A 123 9.05 9.02 4.56
C THR A 123 9.35 10.38 3.90
N ARG A 124 10.62 10.74 3.73
CA ARG A 124 11.13 11.95 3.10
C ARG A 124 12.00 11.56 1.92
N PHE A 125 12.26 12.51 1.03
CA PHE A 125 13.16 12.32 -0.10
C PHE A 125 14.52 11.76 0.37
N ASN A 126 14.81 10.53 -0.06
CA ASN A 126 16.03 9.79 0.23
C ASN A 126 16.32 8.77 -0.90
N PRO A 127 16.98 9.20 -1.98
CA PRO A 127 17.32 8.31 -3.10
C PRO A 127 18.20 7.11 -2.72
N SER A 128 18.96 7.20 -1.63
CA SER A 128 19.80 6.09 -1.17
C SER A 128 18.96 4.92 -0.68
N ASP A 129 17.98 5.19 0.19
CA ASP A 129 17.06 4.17 0.70
C ASP A 129 16.12 3.69 -0.42
N ALA A 130 15.66 4.62 -1.25
CA ALA A 130 14.85 4.31 -2.43
C ALA A 130 15.50 3.26 -3.32
N ALA A 131 16.81 3.35 -3.59
CA ALA A 131 17.51 2.40 -4.45
C ALA A 131 17.30 0.95 -4.00
N ARG A 132 17.29 0.71 -2.68
CA ARG A 132 17.07 -0.64 -2.13
C ARG A 132 15.62 -1.09 -2.29
N HIS A 133 14.65 -0.23 -2.01
CA HIS A 133 13.23 -0.58 -2.18
C HIS A 133 12.83 -0.76 -3.65
N LEU A 134 13.37 0.05 -4.55
CA LEU A 134 13.15 -0.04 -5.99
C LEU A 134 13.65 -1.38 -6.55
N GLU A 135 14.80 -1.87 -6.08
CA GLU A 135 15.33 -3.18 -6.46
C GLU A 135 14.38 -4.34 -6.08
N ILE A 136 13.79 -4.28 -4.88
CA ILE A 136 12.80 -5.27 -4.40
C ILE A 136 11.56 -5.30 -5.28
N PHE A 137 11.15 -4.16 -5.83
CA PHE A 137 10.01 -4.05 -6.74
C PHE A 137 10.39 -4.26 -8.21
N ASN A 138 11.61 -4.73 -8.50
CA ASN A 138 12.12 -4.95 -9.86
C ASN A 138 12.01 -3.68 -10.73
N VAL A 139 12.31 -2.50 -10.16
CA VAL A 139 12.36 -1.26 -10.95
C VAL A 139 13.70 -1.15 -11.66
N GLY A 140 13.68 -1.00 -12.98
CA GLY A 140 14.88 -0.77 -13.78
C GLY A 140 15.19 0.71 -14.00
N GLU A 141 14.16 1.55 -14.10
CA GLU A 141 14.32 2.94 -14.53
C GLU A 141 13.49 3.91 -13.67
N VAL A 142 14.04 5.12 -13.50
CA VAL A 142 13.44 6.24 -12.77
C VAL A 142 13.29 7.42 -13.71
N ILE A 143 12.07 7.95 -13.84
CA ILE A 143 11.78 9.20 -14.56
C ILE A 143 11.81 10.36 -13.57
N ALA A 144 12.80 11.24 -13.69
CA ALA A 144 12.92 12.47 -12.92
C ALA A 144 12.39 13.68 -13.68
N ARG A 145 11.81 14.65 -12.95
CA ARG A 145 11.23 15.87 -13.50
C ARG A 145 11.81 17.14 -12.89
N THR A 146 11.91 17.22 -11.57
CA THR A 146 12.43 18.42 -10.90
C THR A 146 13.96 18.46 -10.97
N ASP A 147 14.54 19.66 -11.00
CA ASP A 147 16.00 19.81 -11.03
C ASP A 147 16.64 19.24 -9.76
N ALA A 148 15.98 19.39 -8.60
CA ALA A 148 16.45 18.82 -7.34
C ALA A 148 16.58 17.29 -7.40
N THR A 149 15.56 16.60 -7.94
CA THR A 149 15.61 15.14 -8.09
C THR A 149 16.63 14.72 -9.14
N LYS A 150 16.72 15.42 -10.28
CA LYS A 150 17.75 15.15 -11.29
C LYS A 150 19.17 15.26 -10.73
N VAL A 151 19.45 16.33 -9.98
CA VAL A 151 20.75 16.56 -9.33
C VAL A 151 21.03 15.53 -8.23
N ALA A 152 20.02 15.09 -7.49
CA ALA A 152 20.22 14.04 -6.49
C ALA A 152 20.56 12.69 -7.14
N LEU A 153 19.84 12.30 -8.20
CA LEU A 153 20.07 11.03 -8.88
C LEU A 153 21.40 11.01 -9.65
N ILE A 154 21.77 12.09 -10.35
CA ILE A 154 23.05 12.13 -11.11
C ILE A 154 24.28 12.01 -10.22
N ASN A 155 24.19 12.44 -8.95
CA ASN A 155 25.30 12.40 -7.99
C ASN A 155 25.28 11.14 -7.10
N HIS A 156 24.36 10.21 -7.33
CA HIS A 156 24.21 9.02 -6.49
C HIS A 156 24.64 7.75 -7.24
N PRO A 157 25.52 6.90 -6.67
CA PRO A 157 26.12 5.77 -7.38
C PRO A 157 25.13 4.64 -7.75
N GLY A 158 23.96 4.62 -7.10
CA GLY A 158 22.87 3.68 -7.42
C GLY A 158 22.12 3.99 -8.72
N TYR A 159 22.36 5.16 -9.33
CA TYR A 159 21.63 5.61 -10.52
C TYR A 159 22.60 6.01 -11.63
N GLU A 160 22.32 5.56 -12.85
CA GLU A 160 23.08 5.90 -14.04
C GLU A 160 22.20 6.77 -14.95
N PHE A 161 22.73 7.90 -15.42
CA PHE A 161 22.04 8.72 -16.41
C PHE A 161 21.93 7.95 -17.73
N GLU A 162 20.72 7.86 -18.29
CA GLU A 162 20.53 7.26 -19.60
C GLU A 162 20.21 8.31 -20.67
N LYS A 163 19.17 9.12 -20.43
CA LYS A 163 18.64 10.01 -21.46
C LYS A 163 17.89 11.19 -20.90
N GLU A 164 18.06 12.34 -21.53
CA GLU A 164 17.22 13.52 -21.33
C GLU A 164 16.30 13.71 -22.54
N ILE A 165 15.00 13.91 -22.27
CA ILE A 165 13.96 14.07 -23.28
C ILE A 165 13.08 15.26 -22.88
N GLY A 166 13.42 16.43 -23.41
CA GLY A 166 12.81 17.68 -23.01
C GLY A 166 12.96 17.90 -21.50
N PRO A 167 11.86 18.13 -20.76
CA PRO A 167 11.95 18.37 -19.32
C PRO A 167 12.14 17.12 -18.46
N TYR A 168 12.17 15.92 -19.04
CA TYR A 168 12.32 14.65 -18.31
C TYR A 168 13.73 14.10 -18.43
N THR A 169 14.21 13.44 -17.38
CA THR A 169 15.46 12.69 -17.40
C THR A 169 15.18 11.26 -16.93
N VAL A 170 15.65 10.28 -17.69
CA VAL A 170 15.54 8.85 -17.38
C VAL A 170 16.88 8.38 -16.83
N PHE A 171 16.81 7.69 -15.68
CA PHE A 171 17.94 7.08 -15.01
C PHE A 171 17.74 5.57 -14.90
N ARG A 172 18.79 4.79 -15.05
CA ARG A 172 18.83 3.34 -14.77
C ARG A 172 19.22 3.10 -13.32
N LEU A 173 18.53 2.19 -12.64
CA LEU A 173 18.92 1.69 -11.33
C LEU A 173 19.96 0.59 -11.49
N THR A 174 21.17 0.81 -10.96
CA THR A 174 22.31 -0.10 -11.19
C THR A 174 22.24 -1.40 -10.40
N GLY A 175 21.49 -1.42 -9.29
CA GLY A 175 21.33 -2.59 -8.42
C GLY A 175 20.31 -3.63 -8.89
N ASN A 176 19.42 -3.28 -9.84
CA ASN A 176 18.36 -4.19 -10.26
C ASN A 176 18.86 -5.27 -11.24
N LYS A 177 18.60 -6.53 -10.90
CA LYS A 177 18.90 -7.70 -11.75
C LYS A 177 17.92 -7.86 -12.91
N GLY A 178 16.77 -7.19 -12.86
CA GLY A 178 15.76 -7.24 -13.91
C GLY A 178 14.96 -8.54 -13.93
N SER A 179 14.62 -9.08 -12.76
CA SER A 179 13.87 -10.34 -12.62
C SER A 179 12.77 -10.22 -11.57
N TYR A 180 11.62 -10.80 -11.91
CA TYR A 180 10.45 -10.95 -11.05
C TYR A 180 10.51 -12.19 -10.17
N VAL A 181 11.18 -13.26 -10.60
CA VAL A 181 11.29 -14.52 -9.85
C VAL A 181 12.73 -14.74 -9.39
N GLU A 182 12.96 -14.65 -8.09
CA GLU A 182 14.30 -14.82 -7.52
C GLU A 182 14.33 -15.76 -6.32
N VAL A 183 15.46 -16.44 -6.15
CA VAL A 183 15.77 -17.18 -4.93
C VAL A 183 16.28 -16.18 -3.89
N PRO A 184 15.69 -16.10 -2.68
CA PRO A 184 16.13 -15.16 -1.67
C PRO A 184 17.51 -15.53 -1.14
N LYS A 185 18.24 -14.52 -0.65
CA LYS A 185 19.59 -14.69 -0.08
C LYS A 185 19.58 -15.52 1.20
N TYR A 186 18.55 -15.37 2.02
CA TYR A 186 18.36 -16.09 3.27
C TYR A 186 17.08 -16.93 3.23
N GLU A 187 17.06 -18.01 4.01
CA GLU A 187 15.89 -18.85 4.24
C GLU A 187 14.71 -18.00 4.73
N PRO A 188 13.51 -18.14 4.12
CA PRO A 188 12.32 -17.48 4.59
C PRO A 188 11.96 -17.90 6.02
N VAL A 189 11.45 -16.95 6.80
CA VAL A 189 10.97 -17.20 8.17
C VAL A 189 9.46 -17.26 8.16
N LEU A 190 8.89 -18.37 8.63
CA LEU A 190 7.46 -18.46 8.92
C LEU A 190 7.15 -17.60 10.14
N PHE A 191 6.40 -16.54 9.93
CA PHE A 191 6.13 -15.48 10.90
C PHE A 191 4.66 -15.52 11.32
N GLU A 192 4.41 -15.92 12.57
CA GLU A 192 3.06 -16.02 13.13
C GLU A 192 2.56 -14.62 13.52
N THR A 193 1.52 -14.15 12.83
CA THR A 193 0.86 -12.87 13.11
C THR A 193 -0.52 -12.82 12.46
N SER A 194 -1.50 -12.28 13.19
CA SER A 194 -2.81 -11.94 12.63
C SER A 194 -2.84 -10.57 11.96
N ARG A 195 -1.74 -9.81 12.04
CA ARG A 195 -1.60 -8.43 11.52
C ARG A 195 -0.46 -8.34 10.53
N TRP A 196 -0.50 -9.21 9.53
CA TRP A 196 0.58 -9.33 8.55
C TRP A 196 0.87 -8.02 7.80
N LYS A 197 -0.14 -7.17 7.54
CA LYS A 197 0.06 -5.90 6.81
C LYS A 197 0.94 -4.94 7.61
N GLU A 198 0.66 -4.82 8.89
CA GLU A 198 1.42 -4.06 9.87
C GLU A 198 2.85 -4.60 10.01
N SER A 199 3.00 -5.91 10.21
CA SER A 199 4.31 -6.57 10.31
C SER A 199 5.13 -6.41 9.01
N ALA A 200 4.49 -6.57 7.85
CA ALA A 200 5.13 -6.36 6.55
C ALA A 200 5.56 -4.91 6.34
N TYR A 201 4.77 -3.95 6.80
CA TYR A 201 5.10 -2.53 6.71
C TYR A 201 6.32 -2.17 7.57
N LEU A 202 6.35 -2.61 8.84
CA LEU A 202 7.51 -2.42 9.71
C LEU A 202 8.76 -3.14 9.20
N TRP A 203 8.59 -4.34 8.63
CA TRP A 203 9.66 -5.04 7.93
C TRP A 203 10.18 -4.22 6.74
N PHE A 204 9.29 -3.64 5.95
CA PHE A 204 9.62 -2.92 4.73
C PHE A 204 10.40 -1.63 5.03
N ILE A 205 9.95 -0.82 5.99
CA ILE A 205 10.63 0.44 6.32
C ILE A 205 11.99 0.24 7.03
N ASN A 206 12.30 -0.98 7.45
CA ASN A 206 13.57 -1.33 8.07
C ASN A 206 14.50 -2.01 7.06
N LEU A 207 15.38 -1.23 6.43
CA LEU A 207 16.31 -1.69 5.40
C LEU A 207 17.15 -2.90 5.82
N SER A 208 17.45 -3.05 7.11
CA SER A 208 18.25 -4.18 7.59
C SER A 208 17.52 -5.52 7.45
N LEU A 209 16.18 -5.53 7.51
CA LEU A 209 15.36 -6.74 7.47
C LEU A 209 15.05 -7.22 6.05
N LEU A 210 15.19 -6.34 5.05
CA LEU A 210 14.75 -6.59 3.67
C LEU A 210 15.34 -7.84 3.01
N ASP A 211 16.53 -8.28 3.43
CA ASP A 211 17.16 -9.49 2.89
C ASP A 211 16.50 -10.79 3.38
N VAL A 212 15.73 -10.76 4.48
CA VAL A 212 15.10 -11.94 5.07
C VAL A 212 13.59 -11.92 4.81
N PRO A 213 13.07 -12.78 3.92
CA PRO A 213 11.65 -12.81 3.60
C PRO A 213 10.83 -13.35 4.78
N LEU A 214 9.73 -12.69 5.10
CA LEU A 214 8.77 -13.17 6.10
C LEU A 214 7.57 -13.78 5.39
N VAL A 215 7.27 -15.04 5.69
CA VAL A 215 6.06 -15.73 5.22
C VAL A 215 5.03 -15.68 6.33
N PHE A 216 3.89 -15.05 6.08
CA PHE A 216 2.91 -14.77 7.14
C PHE A 216 1.91 -15.92 7.31
N THR A 217 1.61 -16.25 8.57
CA THR A 217 0.59 -17.23 8.96
C THR A 217 -0.14 -16.79 10.22
N ASP A 218 -1.41 -17.17 10.38
CA ASP A 218 -2.15 -16.98 11.63
C ASP A 218 -1.81 -18.05 12.67
N ASP A 219 -1.26 -19.19 12.23
CA ASP A 219 -0.93 -20.35 13.07
C ASP A 219 0.33 -21.03 12.50
N ALA A 220 1.39 -21.13 13.31
CA ALA A 220 2.64 -21.81 12.96
C ALA A 220 2.81 -23.18 13.62
N SER A 221 1.74 -23.77 14.17
CA SER A 221 1.76 -25.12 14.77
C SER A 221 2.17 -26.21 13.79
N ASP A 222 1.79 -26.07 12.51
CA ASP A 222 2.33 -26.85 11.39
C ASP A 222 3.17 -25.93 10.49
N PRO A 223 4.51 -25.96 10.63
CA PRO A 223 5.37 -25.09 9.84
C PRO A 223 5.49 -25.52 8.37
N GLY A 224 4.95 -26.69 8.00
CA GLY A 224 5.04 -27.21 6.65
C GLY A 224 6.49 -27.29 6.15
N PRO A 225 6.84 -26.65 5.01
CA PRO A 225 8.18 -26.72 4.44
C PRO A 225 9.19 -25.74 5.07
N PHE A 226 8.78 -24.86 5.99
CA PHE A 226 9.66 -23.84 6.54
C PHE A 226 10.52 -24.36 7.69
N LYS A 227 11.83 -24.09 7.60
CA LYS A 227 12.82 -24.49 8.62
C LYS A 227 12.89 -23.50 9.79
N LEU A 228 12.55 -22.25 9.54
CA LEU A 228 12.66 -21.14 10.50
C LEU A 228 11.26 -20.66 10.84
N VAL A 229 10.98 -20.55 12.14
CA VAL A 229 9.67 -20.15 12.66
C VAL A 229 9.86 -19.10 13.74
N LYS A 230 9.03 -18.06 13.70
CA LYS A 230 9.00 -16.96 14.68
C LYS A 230 7.55 -16.78 15.15
N THR A 231 7.30 -17.12 16.41
CA THR A 231 5.94 -17.16 17.00
C THR A 231 5.65 -16.03 18.00
N ASP A 232 6.65 -15.23 18.37
CA ASP A 232 6.47 -14.13 19.32
C ASP A 232 5.89 -12.86 18.68
N GLY A 233 5.67 -12.86 17.37
CA GLY A 233 5.15 -11.73 16.59
C GLY A 233 6.09 -10.51 16.53
N LYS A 234 7.35 -10.64 16.96
CA LYS A 234 8.31 -9.53 17.03
C LYS A 234 9.31 -9.55 15.88
N LEU A 235 9.61 -8.38 15.34
CA LEU A 235 10.60 -8.18 14.28
C LEU A 235 12.06 -8.09 14.80
N THR A 236 12.27 -8.32 16.09
CA THR A 236 13.61 -8.41 16.70
C THR A 236 14.17 -9.83 16.54
N ASP A 237 15.48 -9.91 16.36
CA ASP A 237 16.23 -11.18 16.31
C ASP A 237 15.74 -12.14 15.21
N ILE A 238 15.41 -11.60 14.04
CA ILE A 238 15.02 -12.40 12.87
C ILE A 238 16.21 -13.28 12.45
N PRO A 239 16.05 -14.63 12.40
CA PRO A 239 17.12 -15.54 12.02
C PRO A 239 17.60 -15.30 10.59
N ARG A 240 18.93 -15.35 10.39
CA ARG A 240 19.58 -15.21 9.08
C ARG A 240 20.34 -16.48 8.74
N VAL A 241 19.71 -17.37 7.98
CA VAL A 241 20.36 -18.59 7.48
C VAL A 241 20.52 -18.48 5.97
N PRO A 242 21.74 -18.43 5.42
CA PRO A 242 21.94 -18.24 3.98
C PRO A 242 21.50 -19.46 3.18
N ILE A 243 20.98 -19.22 1.97
CA ILE A 243 20.70 -20.28 0.99
C ILE A 243 21.95 -20.48 0.13
N GLU A 244 22.71 -21.55 0.39
CA GLU A 244 23.95 -21.88 -0.33
C GLU A 244 23.65 -22.76 -1.57
N ARG A 245 22.96 -22.19 -2.55
CA ARG A 245 22.61 -22.86 -3.81
C ARG A 245 22.83 -21.94 -5.00
N ASP A 246 23.48 -22.46 -6.03
CA ASP A 246 23.62 -21.77 -7.32
C ASP A 246 22.40 -22.07 -8.18
N CYS A 247 21.47 -21.11 -8.21
CA CYS A 247 20.16 -21.26 -8.84
C CYS A 247 20.05 -20.35 -10.07
N THR A 248 19.59 -20.94 -11.17
CA THR A 248 19.29 -20.22 -12.40
C THR A 248 17.80 -20.28 -12.64
N VAL A 249 17.19 -19.11 -12.86
CA VAL A 249 15.76 -18.97 -13.16
C VAL A 249 15.62 -18.31 -14.52
N SER A 250 14.76 -18.88 -15.37
CA SER A 250 14.30 -18.25 -16.60
C SER A 250 12.81 -18.06 -16.51
N GLU A 251 12.34 -16.83 -16.71
CA GLU A 251 10.95 -16.44 -16.49
C GLU A 251 10.32 -15.85 -17.76
N SER A 252 8.99 -15.95 -17.85
CA SER A 252 8.16 -15.23 -18.79
C SER A 252 6.93 -14.72 -18.05
N VAL A 253 6.73 -13.41 -18.10
CA VAL A 253 5.69 -12.69 -17.37
C VAL A 253 4.73 -12.06 -18.36
N LYS A 254 3.44 -12.23 -18.09
CA LYS A 254 2.29 -11.61 -18.76
C LYS A 254 1.35 -11.04 -17.68
N ASP A 255 0.33 -10.30 -18.10
CA ASP A 255 -0.62 -9.64 -17.19
C ASP A 255 -1.29 -10.60 -16.18
N ASP A 256 -1.66 -11.80 -16.63
CA ASP A 256 -2.41 -12.79 -15.84
C ASP A 256 -1.67 -14.12 -15.65
N GLU A 257 -0.40 -14.20 -16.05
CA GLU A 257 0.37 -15.45 -16.06
C GLU A 257 1.87 -15.19 -15.90
N ILE A 258 2.50 -15.95 -15.02
CA ILE A 258 3.94 -15.98 -14.79
C ILE A 258 4.38 -17.43 -14.92
N THR A 259 5.28 -17.71 -15.86
CA THR A 259 5.90 -19.03 -16.00
C THR A 259 7.38 -18.92 -15.75
N PHE A 260 7.98 -19.88 -15.06
CA PHE A 260 9.42 -19.93 -14.91
C PHE A 260 9.94 -21.36 -14.88
N THR A 261 11.21 -21.50 -15.27
CA THR A 261 11.98 -22.74 -15.17
C THR A 261 13.14 -22.52 -14.21
N THR A 262 13.38 -23.47 -13.31
CA THR A 262 14.44 -23.42 -12.29
C THR A 262 15.15 -24.75 -12.13
N ASN A 263 16.46 -24.72 -11.85
CA ASN A 263 17.24 -25.89 -11.45
C ASN A 263 17.22 -26.16 -9.92
N CYS A 264 16.50 -25.34 -9.16
CA CYS A 264 16.45 -25.38 -7.69
C CYS A 264 15.08 -25.82 -7.16
N VAL A 265 14.65 -27.02 -7.55
CA VAL A 265 13.45 -27.67 -7.00
C VAL A 265 13.59 -27.84 -5.47
N GLY A 266 12.51 -27.55 -4.74
CA GLY A 266 12.49 -27.58 -3.26
C GLY A 266 13.09 -26.35 -2.58
N VAL A 267 13.62 -25.38 -3.33
CA VAL A 267 14.15 -24.11 -2.79
C VAL A 267 13.09 -23.00 -2.95
N PRO A 268 12.90 -22.11 -1.96
CA PRO A 268 11.94 -21.01 -2.07
C PRO A 268 12.26 -20.04 -3.22
N HIS A 269 11.23 -19.63 -3.96
CA HIS A 269 11.30 -18.61 -5.00
C HIS A 269 10.29 -17.50 -4.69
N ILE A 270 10.76 -16.27 -4.59
CA ILE A 270 9.93 -15.07 -4.44
C ILE A 270 9.52 -14.61 -5.82
N VAL A 271 8.23 -14.31 -5.98
CA VAL A 271 7.65 -13.71 -7.18
C VAL A 271 7.22 -12.29 -6.82
N LYS A 272 7.92 -11.29 -7.34
CA LYS A 272 7.77 -9.83 -7.08
C LYS A 272 6.51 -9.24 -7.71
N VAL A 273 5.39 -9.91 -7.50
CA VAL A 273 4.04 -9.54 -7.95
C VAL A 273 3.12 -9.64 -6.73
N SER A 274 2.21 -8.68 -6.62
CA SER A 274 1.31 -8.60 -5.47
C SER A 274 0.51 -9.89 -5.29
N TYR A 275 0.54 -10.42 -4.08
CA TYR A 275 -0.30 -11.55 -3.68
C TYR A 275 -1.78 -11.18 -3.78
N PHE A 276 -2.56 -12.15 -4.24
CA PHE A 276 -4.02 -12.11 -4.26
C PHE A 276 -4.56 -13.55 -4.24
N PRO A 277 -5.68 -13.84 -3.54
CA PRO A 277 -6.20 -15.21 -3.41
C PRO A 277 -6.54 -15.93 -4.73
N ASN A 278 -6.72 -15.19 -5.82
CA ASN A 278 -7.05 -15.76 -7.12
C ASN A 278 -5.85 -16.37 -7.84
N TRP A 279 -4.62 -16.00 -7.48
CA TRP A 279 -3.45 -16.65 -8.05
C TRP A 279 -3.48 -18.16 -7.74
N LYS A 280 -3.18 -18.95 -8.77
CA LYS A 280 -3.07 -20.42 -8.73
C LYS A 280 -1.69 -20.81 -9.22
N VAL A 281 -1.23 -21.99 -8.80
CA VAL A 281 0.09 -22.51 -9.18
C VAL A 281 0.01 -23.96 -9.64
N GLU A 282 0.77 -24.26 -10.69
CA GLU A 282 1.11 -25.60 -11.18
C GLU A 282 2.64 -25.76 -11.04
N GLY A 283 3.11 -26.94 -10.62
CA GLY A 283 4.54 -27.19 -10.36
C GLY A 283 5.02 -26.76 -8.96
N ALA A 284 4.10 -26.38 -8.06
CA ALA A 284 4.32 -26.17 -6.62
C ALA A 284 3.02 -26.47 -5.85
N ASP A 285 3.11 -26.68 -4.53
CA ASP A 285 1.94 -27.09 -3.73
C ASP A 285 0.96 -25.94 -3.45
N LYS A 286 1.48 -24.76 -3.09
CA LYS A 286 0.68 -23.56 -2.81
C LYS A 286 1.50 -22.28 -2.98
N ILE A 287 0.78 -21.17 -3.09
CA ILE A 287 1.34 -19.82 -3.07
C ILE A 287 1.25 -19.29 -1.65
N TYR A 288 2.39 -18.84 -1.12
CA TYR A 288 2.51 -18.23 0.19
C TYR A 288 2.52 -16.70 0.05
N LEU A 289 1.90 -16.01 1.02
CA LEU A 289 2.03 -14.57 1.16
C LEU A 289 3.37 -14.26 1.83
N VAL A 290 4.25 -13.55 1.13
CA VAL A 290 5.58 -13.16 1.62
C VAL A 290 5.73 -11.65 1.65
N SER A 291 6.57 -11.13 2.54
CA SER A 291 6.88 -9.71 2.63
C SER A 291 7.45 -9.13 1.31
N PRO A 292 7.13 -7.85 0.98
CA PRO A 292 6.19 -6.97 1.69
C PRO A 292 4.72 -7.36 1.43
N SER A 293 4.39 -7.85 0.24
CA SER A 293 3.07 -8.38 -0.10
C SER A 293 3.13 -9.21 -1.38
N PHE A 294 4.23 -9.91 -1.57
CA PHE A 294 4.54 -10.69 -2.74
C PHE A 294 4.06 -12.14 -2.57
N MET A 295 4.29 -12.91 -3.63
CA MET A 295 4.07 -14.34 -3.63
C MET A 295 5.38 -15.08 -3.39
N LEU A 296 5.32 -16.20 -2.68
CA LEU A 296 6.41 -17.17 -2.60
C LEU A 296 5.89 -18.53 -2.99
N VAL A 297 6.70 -19.29 -3.74
CA VAL A 297 6.42 -20.68 -4.11
C VAL A 297 7.65 -21.54 -3.82
N ILE A 298 7.41 -22.80 -3.49
CA ILE A 298 8.47 -23.80 -3.35
C ILE A 298 8.23 -24.83 -4.47
N PRO A 299 8.99 -24.79 -5.57
CA PRO A 299 8.77 -25.65 -6.72
C PRO A 299 8.89 -27.13 -6.35
N SER A 300 7.94 -27.94 -6.79
CA SER A 300 8.00 -29.41 -6.78
C SER A 300 8.44 -29.99 -8.14
N GLN A 301 8.49 -29.14 -9.19
CA GLN A 301 8.93 -29.46 -10.54
C GLN A 301 9.83 -28.33 -11.08
N GLU A 302 10.61 -28.61 -12.12
CA GLU A 302 11.50 -27.60 -12.74
C GLU A 302 10.71 -26.48 -13.42
N GLN A 303 9.55 -26.79 -14.01
CA GLN A 303 8.68 -25.83 -14.66
C GLN A 303 7.50 -25.48 -13.74
N VAL A 304 7.34 -24.19 -13.47
CA VAL A 304 6.27 -23.65 -12.62
C VAL A 304 5.44 -22.66 -13.42
N ARG A 305 4.13 -22.73 -13.23
CA ARG A 305 3.18 -21.81 -13.85
C ARG A 305 2.26 -21.24 -12.78
N ILE A 306 2.29 -19.92 -12.65
CA ILE A 306 1.41 -19.15 -11.77
C ILE A 306 0.44 -18.37 -12.66
N TYR A 307 -0.86 -18.51 -12.44
CA TYR A 307 -1.86 -17.87 -13.29
C TYR A 307 -3.05 -17.34 -12.48
N TYR A 308 -3.68 -16.29 -12.98
CA TYR A 308 -4.80 -15.65 -12.32
C TYR A 308 -6.09 -16.43 -12.55
N GLY A 309 -6.59 -17.09 -11.52
CA GLY A 309 -7.80 -17.91 -11.58
C GLY A 309 -9.10 -17.11 -11.42
N LYS A 310 -10.21 -17.73 -11.82
CA LYS A 310 -11.56 -17.24 -11.49
C LYS A 310 -11.98 -17.70 -10.10
N THR A 311 -12.70 -16.87 -9.37
CA THR A 311 -13.43 -17.26 -8.16
C THR A 311 -14.82 -17.78 -8.50
N PHE A 312 -15.47 -18.40 -7.50
CA PHE A 312 -16.88 -18.72 -7.57
C PHE A 312 -17.76 -17.48 -7.85
N ILE A 313 -17.38 -16.32 -7.31
CA ILE A 313 -18.11 -15.06 -7.53
C ILE A 313 -18.00 -14.62 -8.99
N ASP A 314 -16.83 -14.77 -9.61
CA ASP A 314 -16.65 -14.46 -11.04
C ASP A 314 -17.53 -15.35 -11.91
N THR A 315 -17.60 -16.65 -11.61
CA THR A 315 -18.47 -17.59 -12.32
C THR A 315 -19.95 -17.28 -12.11
N LEU A 316 -20.37 -16.99 -10.88
CA LEU A 316 -21.76 -16.61 -10.58
C LEU A 316 -22.15 -15.31 -11.31
N GLY A 317 -21.27 -14.31 -11.30
CA GLY A 317 -21.46 -13.07 -12.04
C GLY A 317 -21.65 -13.32 -13.53
N GLN A 318 -20.80 -14.15 -14.14
CA GLN A 318 -20.94 -14.54 -15.56
C GLN A 318 -22.29 -15.22 -15.84
N ILE A 319 -22.74 -16.13 -14.96
CA ILE A 319 -24.06 -16.78 -15.09
C ILE A 319 -25.18 -15.75 -15.00
N LEU A 320 -25.16 -14.85 -14.01
CA LEU A 320 -26.17 -13.81 -13.84
C LEU A 320 -26.21 -12.83 -15.02
N THR A 321 -25.05 -12.44 -15.56
CA THR A 321 -24.96 -11.62 -16.77
C THR A 321 -25.59 -12.33 -17.97
N LEU A 322 -25.27 -13.62 -18.17
CA LEU A 322 -25.88 -14.41 -19.24
C LEU A 322 -27.39 -14.51 -19.06
N LEU A 323 -27.88 -14.79 -17.84
CA LEU A 323 -29.32 -14.80 -17.54
C LEU A 323 -29.98 -13.43 -17.81
N GLY A 324 -29.32 -12.33 -17.47
CA GLY A 324 -29.78 -10.97 -17.75
C GLY A 324 -29.87 -10.67 -19.25
N ILE A 325 -28.86 -11.07 -20.03
CA ILE A 325 -28.88 -10.96 -21.49
C ILE A 325 -30.02 -11.82 -22.07
N MET A 326 -30.20 -13.05 -21.58
CA MET A 326 -31.30 -13.92 -21.97
C MET A 326 -32.66 -13.28 -21.65
N LEU A 327 -32.84 -12.69 -20.47
CA LEU A 327 -34.04 -11.94 -20.11
C LEU A 327 -34.29 -10.75 -21.05
N LEU A 328 -33.26 -10.00 -21.45
CA LEU A 328 -33.41 -8.88 -22.38
C LEU A 328 -33.79 -9.34 -23.79
N LEU A 329 -33.18 -10.42 -24.27
CA LEU A 329 -33.40 -10.95 -25.62
C LEU A 329 -34.75 -11.69 -25.74
N PHE A 330 -35.11 -12.49 -24.75
CA PHE A 330 -36.32 -13.33 -24.77
C PHE A 330 -37.52 -12.67 -24.08
N GLY A 331 -37.29 -11.74 -23.15
CA GLY A 331 -38.35 -10.96 -22.51
C GLY A 331 -39.09 -10.05 -23.49
N ARG A 332 -38.44 -9.60 -24.57
CA ARG A 332 -39.10 -8.83 -25.65
C ARG A 332 -39.93 -9.67 -26.62
N ARG A 333 -39.78 -11.00 -26.65
CA ARG A 333 -40.66 -11.90 -27.43
C ARG A 333 -41.96 -12.24 -26.70
N ILE A 334 -42.12 -11.76 -25.48
CA ILE A 334 -43.37 -11.83 -24.71
C ILE A 334 -44.07 -10.48 -24.87
N GLY A 335 -44.67 -10.27 -26.05
CA GLY A 335 -45.55 -9.13 -26.36
C GLY A 335 -46.94 -9.63 -26.77
N PRO A 336 -47.93 -8.74 -26.77
CA PRO A 336 -49.19 -8.82 -26.04
C PRO A 336 -50.13 -9.90 -26.62
N GLY A 337 -50.23 -11.06 -25.97
CA GLY A 337 -51.14 -12.09 -26.47
C GLY A 337 -51.13 -13.43 -25.74
N LEU A 338 -50.52 -13.51 -24.55
CA LEU A 338 -50.61 -14.69 -23.71
C LEU A 338 -50.95 -14.25 -22.29
N ASP A 339 -51.94 -14.93 -21.73
CA ASP A 339 -52.41 -14.84 -20.36
C ASP A 339 -51.24 -14.67 -19.38
N GLU A 340 -51.42 -13.71 -18.47
CA GLU A 340 -50.65 -13.47 -17.23
C GLU A 340 -49.30 -14.22 -17.16
N PRO A 341 -48.17 -13.54 -17.47
CA PRO A 341 -46.92 -14.23 -17.71
C PRO A 341 -46.50 -15.06 -16.48
N LEU A 342 -45.94 -16.25 -16.72
CA LEU A 342 -45.49 -17.16 -15.65
C LEU A 342 -44.61 -16.48 -14.60
N TYR A 343 -43.87 -15.43 -14.99
CA TYR A 343 -43.10 -14.63 -14.02
C TYR A 343 -43.99 -13.87 -13.05
N THR A 344 -45.11 -13.26 -13.46
CA THR A 344 -46.02 -12.56 -12.53
C THR A 344 -46.62 -13.52 -11.52
N LYS A 345 -47.02 -14.74 -11.91
CA LYS A 345 -47.51 -15.75 -10.96
C LYS A 345 -46.45 -16.22 -9.98
N ILE A 346 -45.24 -16.54 -10.46
CA ILE A 346 -44.14 -16.96 -9.58
C ILE A 346 -43.74 -15.80 -8.64
N PHE A 347 -43.69 -14.57 -9.15
CA PHE A 347 -43.35 -13.40 -8.36
C PHE A 347 -44.44 -13.09 -7.33
N GLU A 348 -45.72 -13.22 -7.68
CA GLU A 348 -46.85 -13.07 -6.74
C GLU A 348 -46.91 -14.20 -5.71
N GLU A 349 -46.59 -15.45 -6.06
CA GLU A 349 -46.52 -16.56 -5.09
C GLU A 349 -45.37 -16.38 -4.10
N VAL A 350 -44.22 -15.95 -4.59
CA VAL A 350 -43.04 -15.66 -3.76
C VAL A 350 -43.29 -14.43 -2.89
N LEU A 351 -43.82 -13.34 -3.44
CA LEU A 351 -44.20 -12.15 -2.68
C LEU A 351 -45.30 -12.46 -1.67
N GLY A 352 -46.29 -13.29 -2.03
CA GLY A 352 -47.36 -13.73 -1.14
C GLY A 352 -46.84 -14.55 0.03
N LYS A 353 -45.86 -15.44 -0.20
CA LYS A 353 -45.14 -16.19 0.87
C LYS A 353 -44.30 -15.25 1.75
N ILE A 354 -43.64 -14.26 1.16
CA ILE A 354 -42.89 -13.23 1.90
C ILE A 354 -43.84 -12.38 2.76
N GLU A 355 -45.02 -12.01 2.25
CA GLU A 355 -46.06 -11.27 2.97
C GLU A 355 -46.58 -12.07 4.18
N THR A 356 -46.85 -13.37 3.99
CA THR A 356 -47.32 -14.25 5.08
C THR A 356 -46.28 -14.41 6.19
N HIS A 357 -45.00 -14.44 5.84
CA HIS A 357 -43.90 -14.64 6.79
C HIS A 357 -43.20 -13.34 7.17
N LYS A 358 -43.71 -12.17 6.76
CA LYS A 358 -43.06 -10.86 6.92
C LYS A 358 -42.66 -10.57 8.35
N LYS A 359 -43.50 -10.94 9.33
CA LYS A 359 -43.18 -10.80 10.76
C LYS A 359 -41.99 -11.65 11.20
N TRP A 360 -41.95 -12.91 10.77
CA TRP A 360 -40.85 -13.84 11.10
C TRP A 360 -39.56 -13.50 10.37
N ILE A 361 -39.64 -13.09 9.10
CA ILE A 361 -38.51 -12.57 8.31
C ILE A 361 -37.94 -11.31 8.96
N PHE A 362 -38.79 -10.39 9.40
CA PHE A 362 -38.37 -9.17 10.08
C PHE A 362 -37.71 -9.46 11.44
N ILE A 363 -38.25 -10.39 12.23
CA ILE A 363 -37.64 -10.84 13.49
C ILE A 363 -36.28 -11.52 13.23
N ALA A 364 -36.20 -12.41 12.25
CA ALA A 364 -34.94 -13.08 11.89
C ALA A 364 -33.90 -12.07 11.40
N ALA A 365 -34.29 -11.10 10.57
CA ALA A 365 -33.43 -10.02 10.13
C ALA A 365 -32.92 -9.18 11.30
N ILE A 366 -33.77 -8.81 12.26
CA ILE A 366 -33.36 -8.08 13.47
C ILE A 366 -32.40 -8.91 14.31
N VAL A 367 -32.66 -10.20 14.54
CA VAL A 367 -31.80 -11.06 15.34
C VAL A 367 -30.43 -11.24 14.68
N ILE A 368 -30.40 -11.41 13.35
CA ILE A 368 -29.16 -11.47 12.56
C ILE A 368 -28.42 -10.13 12.66
N LEU A 369 -29.12 -8.99 12.51
CA LEU A 369 -28.52 -7.67 12.62
C LEU A 369 -27.96 -7.42 14.03
N LEU A 370 -28.70 -7.80 15.09
CA LEU A 370 -28.25 -7.67 16.48
C LEU A 370 -27.04 -8.57 16.75
N GLY A 371 -27.05 -9.80 16.25
CA GLY A 371 -25.92 -10.73 16.37
C GLY A 371 -24.67 -10.21 15.65
N LEU A 372 -24.84 -9.63 14.46
CA LEU A 372 -23.76 -8.96 13.73
C LEU A 372 -23.24 -7.73 14.48
N VAL A 373 -24.11 -6.91 15.08
CA VAL A 373 -23.71 -5.72 15.85
C VAL A 373 -22.95 -6.10 17.14
N LEU A 374 -23.43 -7.10 17.87
CA LEU A 374 -22.80 -7.54 19.13
C LEU A 374 -21.45 -8.25 18.89
N SER A 375 -21.36 -9.09 17.86
CA SER A 375 -20.08 -9.70 17.47
C SER A 375 -19.07 -8.65 16.97
N HIS A 376 -19.55 -7.62 16.26
CA HIS A 376 -18.73 -6.51 15.81
C HIS A 376 -18.18 -5.68 16.99
N SER A 377 -18.98 -5.40 18.03
CA SER A 377 -18.55 -4.53 19.14
C SER A 377 -17.44 -5.14 20.01
N ALA A 378 -17.53 -6.45 20.29
CA ALA A 378 -16.49 -7.17 21.04
C ALA A 378 -15.17 -7.24 20.26
N SER A 379 -15.24 -7.61 18.97
CA SER A 379 -14.09 -7.63 18.06
C SER A 379 -13.44 -6.24 17.92
N GLN A 380 -14.23 -5.17 17.93
CA GLN A 380 -13.72 -3.82 17.75
C GLN A 380 -12.86 -3.33 18.94
N LYS A 381 -13.13 -3.77 20.18
CA LYS A 381 -12.37 -3.33 21.35
C LYS A 381 -10.96 -3.91 21.36
N GLU A 382 -10.83 -5.20 21.08
CA GLU A 382 -9.51 -5.87 20.94
C GLU A 382 -8.73 -5.28 19.76
N ALA A 383 -9.39 -5.10 18.61
CA ALA A 383 -8.77 -4.51 17.43
C ALA A 383 -8.22 -3.10 17.68
N ARG A 384 -8.91 -2.26 18.48
CA ARG A 384 -8.43 -0.91 18.82
C ARG A 384 -7.15 -0.93 19.67
N LEU A 385 -7.09 -1.76 20.70
CA LEU A 385 -5.90 -1.83 21.57
C LEU A 385 -4.67 -2.32 20.78
N LEU A 386 -4.87 -3.30 19.91
CA LEU A 386 -3.84 -3.75 18.97
C LEU A 386 -3.42 -2.61 18.04
N ASP A 387 -4.36 -1.82 17.51
CA ASP A 387 -4.07 -0.69 16.62
C ASP A 387 -3.25 0.42 17.31
N ASP A 388 -3.54 0.71 18.57
CA ASP A 388 -2.77 1.65 19.38
C ASP A 388 -1.33 1.18 19.55
N ARG A 389 -1.11 -0.08 19.92
CA ARG A 389 0.25 -0.66 20.06
C ARG A 389 1.04 -0.61 18.75
N PHE A 390 0.40 -0.95 17.64
CA PHE A 390 1.03 -0.81 16.33
C PHE A 390 1.38 0.65 16.02
N GLY A 391 0.50 1.59 16.37
CA GLY A 391 0.77 3.02 16.26
C GLY A 391 2.02 3.45 17.02
N MET A 392 2.25 2.91 18.22
CA MET A 392 3.46 3.15 19.02
C MET A 392 4.72 2.60 18.35
N GLU A 393 4.70 1.32 17.95
CA GLU A 393 5.83 0.68 17.26
C GLU A 393 6.20 1.43 15.98
N LEU A 394 5.18 1.84 15.22
CA LEU A 394 5.36 2.59 13.98
C LEU A 394 5.92 4.00 14.22
N ALA A 395 5.45 4.69 15.27
CA ALA A 395 5.96 6.01 15.62
C ALA A 395 7.44 5.96 16.00
N LEU A 396 7.84 4.92 16.74
CA LEU A 396 9.23 4.69 17.11
C LEU A 396 10.09 4.32 15.89
N ALA A 397 9.62 3.38 15.06
CA ALA A 397 10.34 2.95 13.85
C ALA A 397 10.52 4.06 12.82
N THR A 398 9.61 5.03 12.76
CA THR A 398 9.69 6.18 11.84
C THR A 398 10.24 7.45 12.48
N GLU A 399 10.49 7.44 13.79
CA GLU A 399 10.88 8.60 14.60
C GLU A 399 9.94 9.80 14.42
N ARG A 400 8.63 9.55 14.28
CA ARG A 400 7.62 10.58 13.98
C ARG A 400 6.50 10.62 15.00
N TYR A 401 6.50 11.67 15.81
CA TYR A 401 5.45 11.89 16.83
C TYR A 401 4.05 12.07 16.21
N THR A 402 3.95 12.52 14.96
CA THR A 402 2.65 12.72 14.28
C THR A 402 1.90 11.40 14.10
N VAL A 403 2.61 10.26 14.07
CA VAL A 403 1.99 8.93 14.07
C VAL A 403 1.24 8.67 15.38
N CYS A 404 1.83 9.05 16.52
CA CYS A 404 1.14 9.00 17.82
C CYS A 404 -0.15 9.83 17.79
N ASP A 405 -0.12 10.99 17.11
CA ASP A 405 -1.30 11.85 17.01
C ASP A 405 -2.45 11.22 16.21
N VAL A 406 -2.12 10.55 15.10
CA VAL A 406 -3.09 10.04 14.14
C VAL A 406 -3.57 8.63 14.52
N ARG A 407 -2.68 7.72 14.91
CA ARG A 407 -3.01 6.30 15.12
C ARG A 407 -3.35 5.95 16.55
N VAL A 408 -2.63 6.49 17.54
CA VAL A 408 -2.87 6.13 18.94
C VAL A 408 -4.08 6.90 19.48
N LYS A 409 -5.16 6.18 19.78
CA LYS A 409 -6.44 6.71 20.26
C LYS A 409 -6.57 6.63 21.77
N ASN A 410 -5.99 5.63 22.42
CA ASN A 410 -5.96 5.55 23.87
C ASN A 410 -5.08 6.68 24.44
N PRO A 411 -5.61 7.58 25.29
CA PRO A 411 -4.85 8.70 25.84
C PRO A 411 -3.59 8.31 26.60
N ASP A 412 -3.64 7.23 27.39
CA ASP A 412 -2.52 6.82 28.24
C ASP A 412 -1.37 6.29 27.37
N LEU A 413 -1.68 5.37 26.46
CA LEU A 413 -0.73 4.86 25.46
C LEU A 413 -0.22 5.96 24.53
N LYS A 414 -1.00 7.02 24.31
CA LYS A 414 -0.60 8.13 23.46
C LYS A 414 0.48 8.98 24.13
N GLU A 415 0.39 9.21 25.43
CA GLU A 415 1.46 9.89 26.18
C GLU A 415 2.73 9.03 26.24
N GLU A 416 2.61 7.72 26.43
CA GLU A 416 3.73 6.76 26.33
C GLU A 416 4.37 6.79 24.93
N CYS A 417 3.56 6.84 23.86
CA CYS A 417 4.06 6.97 22.49
C CYS A 417 4.91 8.24 22.31
N PHE A 418 4.45 9.37 22.85
CA PHE A 418 5.22 10.62 22.78
C PHE A 418 6.50 10.56 23.60
N HIS A 419 6.47 9.92 24.78
CA HIS A 419 7.65 9.65 25.58
C HIS A 419 8.71 8.90 24.76
N ASP A 420 8.34 7.75 24.20
CA ASP A 420 9.29 6.88 23.49
C ASP A 420 9.91 7.57 22.27
N VAL A 421 9.10 8.31 21.50
CA VAL A 421 9.61 9.10 20.36
C VAL A 421 10.51 10.26 20.82
N ALA A 422 10.17 10.94 21.92
CA ALA A 422 10.98 12.03 22.46
C ALA A 422 12.36 11.54 22.91
N VAL A 423 12.41 10.40 23.61
CA VAL A 423 13.66 9.77 24.05
C VAL A 423 14.49 9.30 22.86
N ALA A 424 13.87 8.63 21.87
CA ALA A 424 14.57 8.13 20.69
C ALA A 424 15.18 9.25 19.82
N THR A 425 14.48 10.37 19.69
CA THR A 425 14.90 11.52 18.85
C THR A 425 15.72 12.56 19.61
N GLY A 426 15.68 12.53 20.94
CA GLY A 426 16.24 13.57 21.80
C GLY A 426 15.45 14.89 21.82
N ASP A 427 14.24 14.95 21.23
CA ASP A 427 13.41 16.15 21.21
C ASP A 427 12.64 16.33 22.53
N TYR A 428 13.28 16.99 23.50
CA TYR A 428 12.67 17.26 24.81
C TYR A 428 11.40 18.13 24.73
N ASN A 429 11.16 18.87 23.63
CA ASN A 429 9.95 19.69 23.51
C ASN A 429 8.69 18.81 23.45
N LEU A 430 8.82 17.57 22.96
CA LEU A 430 7.73 16.61 22.98
C LEU A 430 7.33 16.24 24.41
N CYS A 431 8.30 16.07 25.33
CA CYS A 431 8.00 15.86 26.74
C CYS A 431 7.18 17.02 27.32
N ASP A 432 7.57 18.27 27.01
CA ASP A 432 6.94 19.48 27.57
C ASP A 432 5.52 19.73 27.01
N VAL A 433 5.35 19.55 25.70
CA VAL A 433 4.12 19.95 24.98
C VAL A 433 3.10 18.82 24.88
N LYS A 434 3.54 17.56 24.77
CA LYS A 434 2.66 16.43 24.44
C LYS A 434 2.33 15.53 25.63
N ILE A 435 3.16 15.50 26.68
CA ILE A 435 2.94 14.67 27.87
C ILE A 435 2.37 15.53 29.01
N LYS A 436 1.20 15.15 29.52
CA LYS A 436 0.53 15.90 30.61
C LYS A 436 0.74 15.23 31.96
N THR A 437 0.92 13.92 31.96
CA THR A 437 1.18 13.13 33.16
C THR A 437 2.54 13.51 33.72
N ARG A 438 2.55 14.10 34.92
CA ARG A 438 3.78 14.64 35.53
C ARG A 438 4.87 13.59 35.70
N GLU A 439 4.51 12.40 36.19
CA GLU A 439 5.48 11.31 36.41
C GLU A 439 6.17 10.92 35.10
N LEU A 440 5.38 10.61 34.07
CA LEU A 440 5.88 10.25 32.75
C LEU A 440 6.70 11.37 32.09
N ARG A 441 6.31 12.63 32.30
CA ARG A 441 7.02 13.80 31.77
C ARG A 441 8.37 14.01 32.45
N ASP A 442 8.43 13.89 33.77
CA ASP A 442 9.67 14.00 34.54
C ASP A 442 10.65 12.87 34.16
N ASP A 443 10.14 11.66 33.93
CA ASP A 443 10.94 10.53 33.42
C ASP A 443 11.45 10.76 31.99
N CYS A 444 10.60 11.29 31.09
CA CYS A 444 10.99 11.68 29.73
C CYS A 444 12.20 12.63 29.73
N PHE A 445 12.15 13.68 30.55
CA PHE A 445 13.25 14.62 30.67
C PHE A 445 14.51 13.98 31.26
N LYS A 446 14.35 13.10 32.26
CA LYS A 446 15.48 12.37 32.87
C LYS A 446 16.21 11.53 31.83
N GLU A 447 15.50 10.72 31.05
CA GLU A 447 16.12 9.83 30.06
C GLU A 447 16.88 10.62 28.98
N ILE A 448 16.29 11.68 28.44
CA ILE A 448 16.95 12.56 27.46
C ILE A 448 18.17 13.25 28.08
N ALA A 449 18.05 13.77 29.31
CA ALA A 449 19.15 14.41 30.01
C ALA A 449 20.34 13.45 30.24
N VAL A 450 20.06 12.21 30.65
CA VAL A 450 21.09 11.18 30.87
C VAL A 450 21.74 10.72 29.57
N ALA A 451 20.96 10.62 28.48
CA ALA A 451 21.47 10.28 27.16
C ALA A 451 22.38 11.38 26.58
N THR A 452 22.02 12.65 26.77
CA THR A 452 22.74 13.81 26.21
C THR A 452 23.80 14.40 27.13
N GLY A 453 23.77 14.08 28.43
CA GLY A 453 24.63 14.67 29.45
C GLY A 453 24.24 16.10 29.84
N ASP A 454 23.02 16.55 29.50
CA ASP A 454 22.54 17.90 29.78
C ASP A 454 21.96 18.05 31.19
N LEU A 455 22.78 18.55 32.12
CA LEU A 455 22.39 18.82 33.50
C LEU A 455 21.27 19.87 33.62
N ASN A 456 21.11 20.78 32.64
CA ASN A 456 20.06 21.80 32.72
C ASN A 456 18.68 21.17 32.60
N LEU A 457 18.52 20.13 31.79
CA LEU A 457 17.26 19.39 31.69
C LEU A 457 16.88 18.78 33.05
N CYS A 458 17.84 18.13 33.74
CA CYS A 458 17.59 17.63 35.10
C CYS A 458 17.18 18.75 36.07
N GLN A 459 17.85 19.90 36.00
CA GLN A 459 17.68 20.95 37.01
C GLN A 459 16.46 21.85 36.79
N VAL A 460 16.11 22.14 35.55
CA VAL A 460 15.11 23.16 35.20
C VAL A 460 13.78 22.52 34.79
N LYS A 461 13.81 21.37 34.11
CA LYS A 461 12.60 20.77 33.52
C LYS A 461 11.92 19.72 34.38
N ILE A 462 12.65 19.03 35.26
CA ILE A 462 12.09 18.02 36.16
C ILE A 462 11.51 18.69 37.42
N GLU A 463 10.23 18.44 37.69
CA GLU A 463 9.54 19.02 38.85
C GLU A 463 9.72 18.17 40.13
N SER A 464 9.84 16.84 40.01
CA SER A 464 10.05 15.94 41.13
C SER A 464 11.49 16.03 41.68
N ASN A 465 11.63 16.38 42.97
CA ASN A 465 12.93 16.47 43.62
C ASN A 465 13.67 15.11 43.64
N THR A 466 12.94 14.01 43.77
CA THR A 466 13.52 12.65 43.76
C THR A 466 14.10 12.33 42.40
N VAL A 467 13.29 12.49 41.34
CA VAL A 467 13.70 12.21 39.95
C VAL A 467 14.84 13.14 39.52
N LYS A 468 14.84 14.39 39.99
CA LYS A 468 15.92 15.35 39.75
C LYS A 468 17.25 14.92 40.37
N ALA A 469 17.24 14.42 41.61
CA ALA A 469 18.43 13.89 42.25
C ALA A 469 18.98 12.66 41.50
N GLU A 470 18.10 11.72 41.14
CA GLU A 470 18.44 10.54 40.35
C GLU A 470 19.04 10.91 38.97
N CYS A 471 18.47 11.91 38.30
CA CYS A 471 18.94 12.40 37.00
C CYS A 471 20.37 12.96 37.07
N VAL A 472 20.64 13.81 38.08
CA VAL A 472 21.97 14.42 38.27
C VAL A 472 22.99 13.34 38.63
N GLU A 473 22.66 12.43 39.55
CA GLU A 473 23.52 11.33 39.94
C GLU A 473 23.85 10.40 38.76
N ALA A 474 22.86 10.08 37.91
CA ALA A 474 23.05 9.24 36.73
C ALA A 474 24.00 9.87 35.69
N ILE A 475 23.97 11.20 35.53
CA ILE A 475 24.90 11.93 34.65
C ILE A 475 26.31 11.96 35.26
N GLU A 476 26.42 12.22 36.57
CA GLU A 476 27.71 12.27 37.27
C GLU A 476 28.42 10.91 37.28
N ASN A 477 27.69 9.81 37.46
CA ASN A 477 28.26 8.45 37.44
C ASN A 477 28.71 7.97 36.04
N ARG A 478 28.30 8.64 34.97
CA ARG A 478 28.75 8.37 33.59
C ARG A 478 30.04 9.13 33.22
N ARG A 479 30.41 10.17 33.97
CA ARG A 479 31.64 10.94 33.78
C ARG A 479 32.81 10.26 34.47
#